data_AF-A0A538GPD9-F1
#
_entry.id   AF-A0A538GPD9-F1
#
_cell.length_a   1.000
_cell.length_b   1.000
_cell.length_c   1.000
_cell.angle_alpha   90.00
_cell.angle_beta   90.00
_cell.angle_gamma   90.00
#
_symmetry.space_group_name_H-M   'P 1'
#
loop_
_entity.id
_entity.type
_entity.pdbx_description
1 polymer ?
#
loop_
_entity_poly.entity_id
_entity_poly.type
_entity_poly.pdbx_seq_one_letter_code
_entity_poly.pdbx_strand_id
1 'polypeptide(L)'
;MWTMFVFFAWILFFWMLFGVFGDLFSRHDISGWAKAGWTLFVIILPFLGIFVYLISQGKAMGERAQQRAQAQQAEVDTYVRSVASSGSPTEEIAKGKELLESGAITQTEFDQLKAKALAT
;
A
#
# COMPACT_ATOMS: atom_id res chain seq x y z
N MET A 1 -1.79 -11.23 18.59
CA MET A 1 -2.87 -11.62 19.53
C MET A 1 -4.27 -11.25 19.03
N TRP A 2 -4.52 -9.99 18.66
CA TRP A 2 -5.81 -9.56 18.07
C TRP A 2 -6.24 -10.39 16.84
N THR A 3 -5.31 -10.65 15.92
CA THR A 3 -5.56 -11.45 14.71
C THR A 3 -6.01 -12.88 15.02
N MET A 4 -5.47 -13.51 16.06
CA MET A 4 -5.86 -14.84 16.52
C MET A 4 -7.28 -14.84 17.09
N PHE A 5 -7.64 -13.82 17.88
CA PHE A 5 -8.98 -13.67 18.43
C PHE A 5 -10.03 -13.47 17.32
N VAL A 6 -9.74 -12.57 16.37
CA VAL A 6 -10.62 -12.33 15.22
C VAL A 6 -10.79 -13.61 14.41
N PHE A 7 -9.71 -14.34 14.13
CA PHE A 7 -9.76 -15.62 13.42
C PHE A 7 -10.62 -16.66 14.15
N PHE A 8 -10.44 -16.82 15.46
CA PHE A 8 -11.24 -17.74 16.26
C PHE A 8 -12.72 -17.33 16.32
N ALA A 9 -13.02 -16.04 16.44
CA ALA A 9 -14.39 -15.53 16.39
C ALA A 9 -15.06 -15.82 15.03
N TRP A 10 -14.32 -15.72 13.92
CA TRP A 10 -14.81 -16.12 12.60
C TRP A 10 -15.10 -17.62 12.52
N ILE A 11 -14.23 -18.49 13.07
CA ILE A 11 -14.48 -19.94 13.12
C ILE A 11 -15.76 -20.24 13.89
N LEU A 12 -15.92 -19.68 15.10
CA LEU A 12 -17.12 -19.87 15.91
C LEU A 12 -18.38 -19.36 15.20
N PHE A 13 -18.28 -18.21 14.54
CA PHE A 13 -19.36 -17.63 13.75
C PHE A 13 -19.80 -18.59 12.63
N PHE A 14 -18.87 -19.10 11.82
CA PHE A 14 -19.20 -20.06 10.77
C PHE A 14 -19.73 -21.38 11.32
N TRP A 15 -19.18 -21.87 12.42
CA TRP A 15 -19.64 -23.11 13.05
C TRP A 15 -21.09 -22.98 13.56
N MET A 16 -21.41 -21.86 14.22
CA MET A 16 -22.78 -21.53 14.63
C MET A 16 -23.71 -21.37 13.43
N LEU A 17 -23.24 -20.72 12.37
CA LEU A 17 -23.98 -20.52 11.13
C LEU A 17 -24.35 -21.87 10.49
N PHE A 18 -23.40 -22.80 10.35
CA PHE A 18 -23.69 -24.14 9.83
C PHE A 18 -24.65 -24.92 10.74
N GLY A 19 -24.54 -24.77 12.07
CA GLY A 19 -25.48 -25.36 13.03
C GLY A 19 -26.91 -24.83 12.85
N VAL A 20 -27.06 -23.51 12.72
CA VAL A 20 -28.36 -22.85 12.48
C VAL A 20 -28.93 -23.25 11.12
N PHE A 21 -28.11 -23.33 10.08
CA PHE A 21 -28.55 -23.85 8.78
C PHE A 21 -29.00 -25.31 8.88
N GLY A 22 -28.22 -26.16 9.56
CA GLY A 22 -28.58 -27.57 9.79
C GLY A 22 -29.94 -27.71 10.50
N ASP A 23 -30.15 -26.96 11.58
CA ASP A 23 -31.43 -26.91 12.30
C ASP A 23 -32.58 -26.43 11.39
N LEU A 24 -32.37 -25.31 10.69
CA LEU A 24 -33.35 -24.71 9.78
C LEU A 24 -33.75 -25.66 8.66
N PHE A 25 -32.80 -26.41 8.10
CA PHE A 25 -33.08 -27.39 7.04
C PHE A 25 -33.72 -28.67 7.59
N SER A 26 -33.31 -29.13 8.78
CA SER A 26 -33.89 -30.31 9.46
C SER A 26 -35.35 -30.10 9.88
N ARG A 27 -35.75 -28.85 10.11
CA ARG A 27 -37.12 -28.47 10.44
C ARG A 27 -38.05 -28.58 9.23
N HIS A 28 -38.91 -29.60 9.22
CA HIS A 28 -39.90 -29.84 8.17
C HIS A 28 -41.17 -28.98 8.32
N ASP A 29 -41.32 -28.28 9.44
CA ASP A 29 -42.41 -27.35 9.77
C ASP A 29 -42.27 -25.98 9.08
N ILE A 30 -41.10 -25.66 8.54
CA ILE A 30 -40.82 -24.36 7.89
C ILE A 30 -40.88 -24.50 6.37
N SER A 31 -41.59 -23.58 5.71
CA SER A 31 -41.71 -23.55 4.25
C SER A 31 -40.36 -23.33 3.56
N GLY A 32 -40.15 -23.93 2.40
CA GLY A 32 -38.90 -23.78 1.64
C GLY A 32 -38.56 -22.32 1.30
N TRP A 33 -39.58 -21.48 1.08
CA TRP A 33 -39.41 -20.03 0.86
C TRP A 33 -38.89 -19.30 2.09
N ALA A 34 -39.35 -19.66 3.29
CA ALA A 34 -38.83 -19.09 4.53
C ALA A 34 -37.37 -19.50 4.75
N LYS A 35 -37.00 -20.75 4.43
CA LYS A 35 -35.59 -21.20 4.46
C LYS A 35 -34.72 -20.43 3.47
N ALA A 36 -35.21 -20.20 2.25
CA ALA A 36 -34.51 -19.43 1.22
C ALA A 36 -34.31 -17.97 1.64
N GLY A 37 -35.35 -17.32 2.17
CA GLY A 37 -35.26 -15.95 2.68
C GLY A 37 -34.26 -15.82 3.83
N TRP A 38 -34.28 -16.76 4.79
CA TRP A 38 -33.31 -16.79 5.88
C TRP A 38 -31.87 -16.96 5.38
N THR A 39 -31.67 -17.87 4.43
CA THR A 39 -30.36 -18.11 3.81
C THR A 39 -29.82 -16.84 3.17
N LEU A 40 -30.65 -16.18 2.37
CA LEU A 40 -30.27 -14.94 1.69
C LEU A 40 -29.94 -13.83 2.70
N PHE A 41 -30.75 -13.68 3.75
CA PHE A 41 -30.54 -12.68 4.80
C PHE A 41 -29.18 -12.86 5.48
N VAL A 42 -28.84 -14.09 5.90
CA VAL A 42 -27.56 -14.39 6.57
C VAL A 42 -26.36 -14.15 5.65
N ILE A 43 -26.50 -14.43 4.35
CA ILE A 43 -25.44 -14.17 3.37
C ILE A 43 -25.24 -12.67 3.16
N ILE A 44 -26.32 -11.88 3.08
CA ILE A 44 -26.24 -10.44 2.79
C ILE A 44 -25.78 -9.61 4.00
N LEU A 45 -26.14 -10.01 5.22
CA LEU A 45 -25.84 -9.28 6.46
C LEU A 45 -24.35 -8.89 6.63
N PRO A 46 -23.35 -9.78 6.43
CA PRO A 46 -21.94 -9.40 6.51
C PRO A 46 -21.54 -8.36 5.46
N PHE A 47 -22.08 -8.43 4.24
CA PHE A 47 -21.83 -7.40 3.21
C PHE A 47 -22.45 -6.07 3.59
N LEU A 48 -23.65 -6.07 4.18
CA LEU A 48 -24.26 -4.86 4.71
C LEU A 48 -23.35 -4.19 5.76
N GLY A 49 -22.77 -4.97 6.67
CA GLY A 49 -21.81 -4.46 7.66
C GLY A 49 -20.57 -3.84 7.01
N ILE A 50 -20.01 -4.48 5.98
CA ILE A 50 -18.88 -3.93 5.21
C ILE A 50 -19.29 -2.64 4.50
N PHE A 51 -20.45 -2.60 3.84
CA PHE A 51 -20.92 -1.40 3.14
C PHE A 51 -21.17 -0.25 4.10
N VAL A 52 -21.82 -0.49 5.24
CA VAL A 52 -22.00 0.51 6.30
C VAL A 52 -20.65 1.05 6.74
N TYR A 53 -19.68 0.17 7.05
CA TYR A 53 -18.33 0.57 7.44
C TYR A 53 -17.61 1.39 6.36
N LEU A 54 -17.71 0.98 5.09
CA LEU A 54 -17.12 1.71 3.97
C LEU A 54 -17.77 3.08 3.80
N ILE A 55 -19.08 3.20 3.99
CA ILE A 55 -19.78 4.49 3.92
C ILE A 55 -19.38 5.39 5.09
N SER A 56 -19.31 4.86 6.32
CA SER A 56 -18.98 5.65 7.51
C SER A 56 -17.50 6.00 7.65
N GLN A 57 -16.59 5.13 7.21
CA GLN A 57 -15.14 5.31 7.36
C GLN A 57 -14.37 5.50 6.04
N GLY A 58 -15.02 5.39 4.88
CA GLY A 58 -14.36 5.48 3.57
C GLY A 58 -13.62 6.81 3.35
N LYS A 59 -14.22 7.93 3.77
CA LYS A 59 -13.60 9.26 3.65
C LYS A 59 -12.29 9.37 4.45
N ALA A 60 -12.27 8.80 5.66
CA ALA A 60 -11.10 8.83 6.54
C ALA A 60 -9.97 7.88 6.07
N MET A 61 -10.25 6.89 5.21
CA MET A 61 -9.21 6.07 4.58
C MET A 61 -8.52 6.83 3.44
N GLY A 62 -9.28 7.57 2.64
CA GLY A 62 -8.73 8.37 1.53
C GLY A 62 -7.76 9.44 2.02
N GLU A 63 -8.12 10.19 3.05
CA GLU A 63 -7.26 11.24 3.63
C GLU A 63 -5.97 10.67 4.22
N ARG A 64 -6.05 9.54 4.94
CA ARG A 64 -4.86 8.86 5.48
C ARG A 64 -3.97 8.25 4.40
N ALA A 65 -4.57 7.72 3.33
CA ALA A 65 -3.81 7.19 2.19
C ALA A 65 -3.07 8.31 1.46
N GLN A 66 -3.70 9.47 1.26
CA GLN A 66 -3.04 10.65 0.69
C GLN A 66 -1.92 11.18 1.59
N GLN A 67 -2.15 11.31 2.90
CA GLN A 67 -1.11 11.76 3.83
C GLN A 67 0.09 10.79 3.86
N ARG A 68 -0.15 9.48 3.81
CA ARG A 68 0.92 8.48 3.72
C ARG A 68 1.67 8.55 2.40
N ALA A 69 0.97 8.74 1.29
CA ALA A 69 1.60 8.90 -0.02
C ALA A 69 2.48 10.16 -0.08
N GLN A 70 2.01 11.28 0.48
CA GLN A 70 2.79 12.52 0.58
C GLN A 70 4.02 12.36 1.49
N ALA A 71 3.86 11.72 2.65
CA ALA A 71 4.98 11.45 3.57
C ALA A 71 6.05 10.56 2.92
N GLN A 72 5.63 9.51 2.19
CA GLN A 72 6.56 8.66 1.45
C GLN A 72 7.27 9.43 0.32
N GLN A 73 6.57 10.30 -0.41
CA GLN A 73 7.20 11.15 -1.42
C GLN A 73 8.24 12.09 -0.81
N ALA A 74 7.95 12.72 0.33
CA ALA A 74 8.88 13.62 1.01
C ALA A 74 10.16 12.89 1.49
N GLU A 75 10.04 11.65 1.97
CA GLU A 75 11.19 10.82 2.35
C GLU A 75 12.04 10.44 1.13
N VAL A 76 11.41 10.05 0.02
CA VAL A 76 12.11 9.74 -1.23
C VAL A 76 12.81 10.97 -1.79
N ASP A 77 12.16 12.13 -1.82
CA ASP A 77 12.76 13.38 -2.29
C ASP A 77 13.96 13.80 -1.42
N THR A 78 13.86 13.63 -0.11
CA THR A 78 14.97 13.90 0.82
C THR A 78 16.13 12.95 0.58
N TYR A 79 15.84 11.66 0.39
CA TYR A 79 16.85 10.66 0.05
C TYR A 79 17.53 11.01 -1.28
N VAL A 80 16.76 11.23 -2.35
CA VAL A 80 17.27 11.62 -3.68
C VAL A 80 18.09 12.90 -3.60
N ARG A 81 17.64 13.91 -2.86
CA ARG A 81 18.41 15.15 -2.66
C ARG A 81 19.73 14.87 -1.93
N SER A 82 19.73 14.01 -0.91
CA SER A 82 20.97 13.65 -0.19
C SER A 82 21.98 12.87 -1.04
N VAL A 83 21.53 11.93 -1.89
CA VAL A 83 22.43 11.22 -2.83
C VAL A 83 22.84 12.09 -4.01
N ALA A 84 21.99 13.03 -4.46
CA ALA A 84 22.35 13.97 -5.52
C ALA A 84 23.30 15.07 -5.00
N SER A 85 23.14 15.53 -3.75
CA SER A 85 24.03 16.53 -3.12
C SER A 85 25.37 15.96 -2.64
N SER A 86 25.53 14.64 -2.63
CA SER A 86 26.79 13.98 -2.28
C SER A 86 27.74 13.83 -3.47
N GLY A 87 27.36 14.25 -4.67
CA GLY A 87 28.31 14.57 -5.73
C GLY A 87 28.84 15.99 -5.51
N SER A 88 29.96 16.14 -4.79
CA SER A 88 30.57 17.47 -4.70
C SER A 88 31.09 17.88 -6.09
N PRO A 89 30.97 19.16 -6.50
CA PRO A 89 31.56 19.65 -7.76
C PRO A 89 33.03 19.27 -7.92
N THR A 90 33.75 19.20 -6.80
CA THR A 90 35.15 18.76 -6.73
C THR A 90 35.33 17.28 -7.10
N GLU A 91 34.41 16.39 -6.71
CA GLU A 91 34.41 14.98 -7.11
C GLU A 91 34.07 14.77 -8.58
N GLU A 92 33.16 15.58 -9.14
CA GLU A 92 32.87 15.54 -10.58
C GLU A 92 34.09 15.98 -11.40
N ILE A 93 34.81 17.01 -10.95
CA ILE A 93 36.06 17.46 -11.58
C ILE A 93 37.16 16.40 -11.43
N ALA A 94 37.26 15.74 -10.28
CA ALA A 94 38.23 14.67 -10.04
C ALA A 94 37.99 13.46 -10.96
N LYS A 95 36.74 13.00 -11.09
CA LYS A 95 36.35 11.94 -12.05
C LYS A 95 36.58 12.36 -13.50
N GLY A 96 36.28 13.61 -13.85
CA GLY A 96 36.58 14.14 -15.19
C GLY A 96 38.06 14.08 -15.52
N LYS A 97 38.95 14.33 -14.55
CA LYS A 97 40.39 14.24 -14.75
C LYS A 97 40.86 12.79 -14.97
N GLU A 98 40.29 11.83 -14.24
CA GLU A 98 40.56 10.40 -14.43
C GLU A 98 40.13 9.91 -15.83
N LEU A 99 38.99 10.42 -16.34
CA LEU A 99 38.53 10.14 -17.70
C LEU A 99 39.45 10.74 -18.77
N LEU A 100 40.03 11.92 -18.51
CA LEU A 100 41.00 12.55 -19.40
C LEU A 100 42.32 11.77 -19.42
N GLU A 101 42.81 11.34 -18.24
CA GLU A 101 44.04 10.55 -18.10
C GLU A 101 43.90 9.14 -18.71
N SER A 102 42.71 8.56 -18.67
CA SER A 102 42.39 7.28 -19.36
C SER A 102 42.14 7.45 -20.86
N GLY A 103 42.12 8.68 -21.38
CA GLY A 103 41.85 8.99 -22.79
C GLY A 103 40.40 8.75 -23.22
N ALA A 104 39.49 8.55 -22.28
CA ALA A 104 38.05 8.37 -22.55
C ALA A 104 37.36 9.67 -22.98
N ILE A 105 37.93 10.82 -22.58
CA ILE A 105 37.48 12.15 -22.99
C ILE A 105 38.66 13.02 -23.43
N THR A 106 38.37 14.02 -24.26
CA THR A 106 39.33 15.02 -24.72
C THR A 106 39.46 16.19 -23.74
N GLN A 107 40.54 16.96 -23.87
CA GLN A 107 40.77 18.16 -23.05
C GLN A 107 39.59 19.15 -23.12
N THR A 108 39.03 19.33 -24.32
CA THR A 108 37.88 20.23 -24.54
C THR A 108 36.62 19.75 -23.81
N GLU A 109 36.37 18.44 -23.78
CA GLU A 109 35.24 17.86 -23.05
C GLU A 109 35.43 17.95 -21.53
N PHE A 110 36.66 17.79 -21.04
CA PHE A 110 36.99 18.01 -19.63
C PHE A 110 36.77 19.47 -19.20
N ASP A 111 37.19 20.44 -20.00
CA ASP A 111 37.02 21.86 -19.69
C ASP A 111 35.53 22.25 -19.63
N GLN A 112 34.69 21.66 -20.48
CA GLN A 112 33.23 21.82 -20.43
C GLN A 112 32.61 21.22 -19.15
N LEU A 113 33.05 20.03 -18.74
CA LEU A 113 32.63 19.39 -17.48
C LEU A 113 33.03 20.25 -16.26
N LYS A 114 34.26 20.76 -16.25
CA LYS A 114 34.76 21.64 -15.18
C LYS A 114 33.97 22.95 -15.10
N ALA A 115 33.67 23.59 -16.23
CA ALA A 115 32.86 24.80 -16.26
C ALA A 115 31.43 24.55 -15.73
N LYS A 116 30.84 23.39 -16.04
CA LYS A 116 29.50 23.02 -15.58
C LYS A 116 29.45 22.72 -14.08
N ALA A 117 30.44 21.99 -13.56
CA ALA A 117 30.55 21.69 -12.13
C ALA A 117 30.77 22.96 -11.29
N LEU A 118 31.56 23.92 -11.77
CA LEU A 118 31.81 25.21 -11.09
C LEU A 118 30.63 26.20 -11.19
N ALA A 119 29.66 25.95 -12.07
CA ALA A 119 28.49 26.80 -12.25
C ALA A 119 27.29 26.39 -11.34
N THR A 120 27.43 25.31 -10.57
CA THR A 120 26.43 24.79 -9.62
C THR A 120 26.84 25.17 -8.20
#